data_AF-A0A4D4LGD5-F1
#
_entry.id   AF-A0A4D4LGD5-F1
#
_cell.length_a   1.000
_cell.length_b   1.000
_cell.length_c   1.000
_cell.angle_alpha   90.00
_cell.angle_beta   90.00
_cell.angle_gamma   90.00
#
_symmetry.space_group_name_H-M   'P 1'
#
loop_
_entity.id
_entity.type
_entity.pdbx_description
1 polymer ?
#
loop_
_entity_poly.entity_id
_entity_poly.type
_entity_poly.pdbx_seq_one_letter_code
_entity_poly.pdbx_strand_id
1 'polypeptide(L)'
;MSEGDKVYGLPMDSGPMALFYNKKVFDKYKVAVPTTWDEYVEAARKLHKADPKVYIAADAGDAGLTTSMLWQAGSRPYQVDGTKVKIDFADAGAKKYTDTWQKLIDEKLVAPIYGWTDDWYKGLGDGTIATLPSGAWMPANFVTGVPKASGDWRAAPLPAWTKGDKASAENGGSSLTVPELAKNKELAYAFVEYANAGDGVQTRIKQGAFPATTAELQSTEFQNTKFDYFGGQEANKIFADSAANVADDWSYLPFQQYANSIFNDTVGKAYISKTKLADALKSWQDASVKYGKEQGFTVE
;
A
#
# COMPACT_ATOMS: atom_id res chain seq x y z
N MET A 1 1.71 17.57 0.26
CA MET A 1 2.78 17.35 1.25
C MET A 1 2.93 18.60 2.08
N SER A 2 2.82 18.48 3.41
CA SER A 2 3.01 19.60 4.34
C SER A 2 3.98 19.20 5.45
N GLU A 3 4.72 20.18 5.95
CA GLU A 3 5.58 20.05 7.13
C GLU A 3 5.35 21.30 7.98
N GLY A 4 4.79 21.13 9.18
CA GLY A 4 4.23 22.23 9.97
C GLY A 4 3.20 23.03 9.15
N ASP A 5 3.32 24.36 9.16
CA ASP A 5 2.42 25.28 8.45
C ASP A 5 2.76 25.47 6.96
N LYS A 6 3.76 24.75 6.42
CA LYS A 6 4.24 24.92 5.05
C LYS A 6 3.76 23.80 4.14
N VAL A 7 3.33 24.16 2.92
CA VAL A 7 2.94 23.23 1.86
C VAL A 7 4.04 23.15 0.80
N TYR A 8 4.52 21.95 0.53
CA TYR A 8 5.65 21.69 -0.37
C TYR A 8 5.26 21.00 -1.68
N GLY A 9 4.01 20.54 -1.81
CA GLY A 9 3.52 19.91 -3.02
C GLY A 9 2.02 19.69 -2.99
N LEU A 10 1.40 19.77 -4.17
CA LEU A 10 -0.03 19.50 -4.35
C LEU A 10 -0.24 18.01 -4.68
N PRO A 11 -1.12 17.30 -3.96
CA PRO A 11 -1.45 15.90 -4.26
C PRO A 11 -1.97 15.73 -5.68
N MET A 12 -1.43 14.76 -6.41
CA MET A 12 -1.84 14.41 -7.77
C MET A 12 -2.80 13.22 -7.76
N ASP A 13 -2.46 12.17 -7.02
CA ASP A 13 -3.28 10.98 -6.83
C ASP A 13 -3.13 10.49 -5.38
N SER A 14 -4.15 9.78 -4.89
CA SER A 14 -4.12 9.16 -3.56
C SER A 14 -4.06 7.64 -3.69
N GLY A 15 -3.56 6.98 -2.65
CA GLY A 15 -3.34 5.54 -2.63
C GLY A 15 -4.15 4.78 -1.60
N PRO A 16 -5.45 5.07 -1.34
CA PRO A 16 -6.21 4.36 -0.33
C PRO A 16 -6.24 2.87 -0.67
N MET A 17 -5.96 2.05 0.34
CA MET A 17 -5.74 0.62 0.09
C MET A 17 -7.05 -0.15 -0.07
N ALA A 18 -7.00 -1.19 -0.90
CA ALA A 18 -8.05 -2.17 -1.05
C ALA A 18 -7.43 -3.57 -1.20
N LEU A 19 -8.27 -4.59 -1.06
CA LEU A 19 -7.90 -5.95 -1.42
C LEU A 19 -8.37 -6.24 -2.84
N PHE A 20 -7.43 -6.35 -3.77
CA PHE A 20 -7.72 -6.94 -5.07
C PHE A 20 -7.63 -8.46 -4.95
N TYR A 21 -8.63 -9.19 -5.44
CA TYR A 21 -8.65 -10.65 -5.38
C TYR A 21 -9.11 -11.27 -6.70
N ASN A 22 -8.49 -12.39 -7.07
CA ASN A 22 -8.87 -13.18 -8.23
C ASN A 22 -10.09 -14.03 -7.88
N LYS A 23 -11.28 -13.55 -8.23
CA LYS A 23 -12.57 -14.19 -7.92
C LYS A 23 -12.63 -15.60 -8.48
N LYS A 24 -12.09 -15.85 -9.68
CA LYS A 24 -12.08 -17.18 -10.30
C LYS A 24 -11.27 -18.18 -9.48
N VAL A 25 -10.12 -17.77 -8.93
CA VAL A 25 -9.32 -18.61 -8.02
C VAL A 25 -10.09 -18.89 -6.73
N PHE A 26 -10.67 -17.86 -6.12
CA PHE A 26 -11.46 -18.00 -4.88
C PHE A 26 -12.67 -18.92 -5.08
N ASP A 27 -13.43 -18.76 -6.17
CA ASP A 27 -14.57 -19.62 -6.52
C ASP A 27 -14.13 -21.07 -6.77
N LYS A 28 -13.05 -21.28 -7.54
CA LYS A 28 -12.51 -22.62 -7.86
C LYS A 28 -12.19 -23.41 -6.59
N TYR A 29 -11.57 -22.77 -5.60
CA TYR A 29 -11.16 -23.40 -4.36
C TYR A 29 -12.18 -23.22 -3.21
N LYS A 30 -13.35 -22.62 -3.48
CA LYS A 30 -14.42 -22.37 -2.51
C LYS A 30 -13.94 -21.61 -1.28
N VAL A 31 -13.08 -20.62 -1.49
CA VAL A 31 -12.53 -19.73 -0.46
C VAL A 31 -13.39 -18.46 -0.42
N ALA A 32 -13.84 -18.08 0.78
CA ALA A 32 -14.54 -16.83 0.98
C ALA A 32 -13.54 -15.66 0.94
N VAL A 33 -14.01 -14.49 0.47
CA VAL A 33 -13.20 -13.26 0.52
C VAL A 33 -13.00 -12.88 1.99
N PRO A 34 -11.75 -12.74 2.46
CA PRO A 34 -11.48 -12.46 3.87
C PRO A 34 -11.87 -11.03 4.23
N THR A 35 -12.54 -10.87 5.37
CA THR A 35 -12.91 -9.57 5.94
C THR A 35 -11.99 -9.18 7.10
N THR A 36 -11.20 -10.12 7.61
CA THR A 36 -10.18 -9.88 8.64
C THR A 36 -8.84 -10.49 8.23
N TRP A 37 -7.75 -9.99 8.79
CA TRP A 37 -6.42 -10.54 8.51
C TRP A 37 -6.24 -11.97 9.05
N ASP A 38 -6.95 -12.37 10.11
CA ASP A 38 -6.98 -13.78 10.54
C ASP A 38 -7.69 -14.66 9.50
N GLU A 39 -8.82 -14.21 8.95
CA GLU A 39 -9.48 -14.90 7.83
C GLU A 39 -8.60 -14.95 6.58
N TYR A 40 -7.76 -13.93 6.37
CA TYR A 40 -6.80 -13.89 5.26
C TYR A 40 -5.73 -14.98 5.39
N VAL A 41 -5.21 -15.22 6.60
CA VAL A 41 -4.30 -16.35 6.87
C VAL A 41 -4.99 -17.70 6.64
N GLU A 42 -6.25 -17.84 7.06
CA GLU A 42 -7.03 -19.07 6.80
C GLU A 42 -7.31 -19.29 5.30
N ALA A 43 -7.60 -18.22 4.56
CA ALA A 43 -7.74 -18.26 3.11
C ALA A 43 -6.44 -18.72 2.45
N ALA A 44 -5.30 -18.18 2.92
CA ALA A 44 -3.98 -18.55 2.43
C ALA A 44 -3.68 -20.04 2.64
N ARG A 45 -3.93 -20.57 3.85
CA ARG A 45 -3.79 -22.00 4.17
C ARG A 45 -4.67 -22.87 3.26
N LYS A 46 -5.92 -22.48 3.04
CA LYS A 46 -6.86 -23.24 2.20
C LYS A 46 -6.42 -23.28 0.74
N LEU A 47 -6.04 -22.13 0.17
CA LEU A 47 -5.56 -22.04 -1.21
C LEU A 47 -4.31 -22.90 -1.40
N HIS A 48 -3.31 -22.72 -0.53
CA HIS A 48 -2.03 -23.42 -0.66
C HIS A 48 -2.14 -24.93 -0.41
N LYS A 49 -3.04 -25.35 0.49
CA LYS A 49 -3.36 -26.77 0.70
C LYS A 49 -4.05 -27.39 -0.52
N ALA A 50 -4.91 -26.65 -1.20
CA ALA A 50 -5.60 -27.13 -2.39
C ALA A 50 -4.67 -27.21 -3.61
N ASP A 51 -3.74 -26.26 -3.74
CA ASP A 51 -2.70 -26.25 -4.77
C ASP A 51 -1.44 -25.55 -4.24
N PRO A 52 -0.32 -26.26 -4.00
CA PRO A 52 0.91 -25.67 -3.50
C PRO A 52 1.56 -24.65 -4.43
N LYS A 53 1.06 -24.48 -5.66
CA LYS A 53 1.50 -23.41 -6.58
C LYS A 53 0.70 -22.12 -6.41
N VAL A 54 -0.40 -22.14 -5.66
CA VAL A 54 -1.23 -20.96 -5.40
C VAL A 54 -0.85 -20.38 -4.05
N TYR A 55 -0.47 -19.10 -4.07
CA TYR A 55 -0.15 -18.29 -2.90
C TYR A 55 -1.23 -17.23 -2.72
N ILE A 56 -1.47 -16.83 -1.47
CA ILE A 56 -2.46 -15.77 -1.20
C ILE A 56 -2.02 -14.44 -1.81
N ALA A 57 -0.73 -14.13 -1.74
CA ALA A 57 -0.08 -12.95 -2.28
C ALA A 57 1.38 -13.26 -2.61
N ALA A 58 2.05 -12.38 -3.34
CA ALA A 58 3.50 -12.35 -3.46
C ALA A 58 4.07 -11.29 -2.52
N ASP A 59 5.11 -11.67 -1.77
CA ASP A 59 5.87 -10.76 -0.93
C ASP A 59 7.25 -11.36 -0.65
N ALA A 60 8.30 -10.62 -1.02
CA ALA A 60 9.70 -10.94 -0.77
C ALA A 60 10.42 -9.85 0.05
N GLY A 61 9.64 -8.97 0.70
CA GLY A 61 10.13 -7.80 1.41
C GLY A 61 9.88 -6.51 0.61
N ASP A 62 8.73 -5.87 0.87
CA ASP A 62 8.41 -4.54 0.35
C ASP A 62 8.22 -3.53 1.48
N ALA A 63 9.03 -2.47 1.47
CA ALA A 63 9.01 -1.42 2.50
C ALA A 63 7.69 -0.65 2.50
N GLY A 64 7.13 -0.39 1.30
CA GLY A 64 5.89 0.37 1.14
C GLY A 64 4.70 -0.36 1.74
N LEU A 65 4.49 -1.62 1.34
CA LEU A 65 3.44 -2.51 1.86
C LEU A 65 3.58 -2.67 3.37
N THR A 66 4.79 -2.96 3.86
CA THR A 66 5.04 -3.10 5.31
C THR A 66 4.62 -1.85 6.07
N THR A 67 5.02 -0.67 5.57
CA THR A 67 4.68 0.61 6.16
C THR A 67 3.16 0.84 6.16
N SER A 68 2.47 0.56 5.06
CA SER A 68 1.02 0.71 4.96
C SER A 68 0.25 -0.26 5.87
N MET A 69 0.73 -1.51 6.01
CA MET A 69 0.12 -2.49 6.92
C MET A 69 0.30 -2.11 8.39
N LEU A 70 1.47 -1.58 8.76
CA LEU A 70 1.72 -1.02 10.09
C LEU A 70 0.78 0.15 10.38
N TRP A 71 0.65 1.07 9.43
CA TRP A 71 -0.26 2.21 9.53
C TRP A 71 -1.70 1.75 9.79
N GLN A 72 -2.21 0.83 8.95
CA GLN A 72 -3.56 0.28 9.10
C GLN A 72 -3.74 -0.43 10.46
N ALA A 73 -2.69 -1.09 10.97
CA ALA A 73 -2.71 -1.77 12.26
C ALA A 73 -2.74 -0.82 13.47
N GLY A 74 -2.67 0.50 13.25
CA GLY A 74 -2.62 1.51 14.29
C GLY A 74 -1.21 1.75 14.84
N SER A 75 -0.17 1.20 14.21
CA SER A 75 1.22 1.50 14.57
C SER A 75 1.55 2.93 14.21
N ARG A 76 2.38 3.59 15.03
CA ARG A 76 2.90 4.94 14.77
C ARG A 76 4.40 4.95 15.08
N PRO A 77 5.19 4.24 14.25
CA PRO A 77 6.58 3.99 14.57
C PRO A 77 7.44 5.25 14.45
N TYR A 78 6.97 6.25 13.72
CA TYR A 78 7.68 7.50 13.49
C TYR A 78 6.90 8.66 14.12
N GLN A 79 7.59 9.46 14.93
CA GLN A 79 7.11 10.77 15.37
C GLN A 79 8.17 11.80 14.97
N VAL A 80 7.78 12.85 14.27
CA VAL A 80 8.71 13.85 13.70
C VAL A 80 8.28 15.23 14.13
N ASP A 81 9.16 15.92 14.86
CA ASP A 81 9.02 17.32 15.27
C ASP A 81 10.30 18.08 14.85
N GLY A 82 10.28 18.60 13.62
CA GLY A 82 11.44 19.22 12.98
C GLY A 82 12.64 18.27 12.93
N THR A 83 13.69 18.58 13.68
CA THR A 83 14.92 17.76 13.74
C THR A 83 14.89 16.69 14.84
N LYS A 84 13.82 16.63 15.65
CA LYS A 84 13.60 15.57 16.64
C LYS A 84 12.78 14.46 16.01
N VAL A 85 13.31 13.24 16.05
CA VAL A 85 12.68 12.07 15.47
C VAL A 85 12.63 10.97 16.51
N LYS A 86 11.48 10.34 16.70
CA LYS A 86 11.36 9.09 17.46
C LYS A 86 11.10 7.94 16.50
N ILE A 87 11.83 6.83 16.68
CA ILE A 87 11.63 5.59 15.91
C ILE A 87 11.40 4.41 16.84
N ASP A 88 10.19 3.85 16.84
CA ASP A 88 9.80 2.75 17.75
C ASP A 88 8.78 1.79 17.14
N PHE A 89 9.21 0.57 16.81
CA PHE A 89 8.34 -0.51 16.31
C PHE A 89 7.89 -1.48 17.41
N ALA A 90 7.99 -1.13 18.69
CA ALA A 90 7.55 -1.98 19.80
C ALA A 90 6.04 -1.84 20.13
N ASP A 91 5.30 -1.00 19.39
CA ASP A 91 3.89 -0.75 19.66
C ASP A 91 2.96 -1.93 19.31
N ALA A 92 1.73 -1.87 19.83
CA ALA A 92 0.76 -2.96 19.67
C ALA A 92 0.32 -3.19 18.22
N GLY A 93 0.28 -2.15 17.38
CA GLY A 93 -0.02 -2.27 15.95
C GLY A 93 1.10 -2.98 15.20
N ALA A 94 2.36 -2.64 15.50
CA ALA A 94 3.52 -3.32 14.97
C ALA A 94 3.55 -4.80 15.37
N LYS A 95 3.21 -5.10 16.63
CA LYS A 95 3.05 -6.49 17.09
C LYS A 95 1.95 -7.22 16.33
N LYS A 96 0.81 -6.58 16.10
CA LYS A 96 -0.34 -7.17 15.40
C LYS A 96 -0.02 -7.54 13.95
N TYR A 97 0.66 -6.63 13.25
CA TYR A 97 1.19 -6.88 11.91
C TYR A 97 2.18 -8.04 11.92
N THR A 98 3.20 -7.98 12.77
CA THR A 98 4.26 -8.99 12.80
C THR A 98 3.75 -10.37 13.19
N ASP A 99 2.87 -10.50 14.19
CA ASP A 99 2.24 -11.76 14.60
C ASP A 99 1.46 -12.43 13.45
N THR A 100 0.85 -11.62 12.57
CA THR A 100 0.03 -12.11 11.47
C THR A 100 0.86 -12.45 10.26
N TRP A 101 1.71 -11.53 9.82
CA TRP A 101 2.51 -11.71 8.61
C TRP A 101 3.60 -12.76 8.80
N GLN A 102 4.13 -12.91 10.03
CA GLN A 102 5.05 -14.01 10.36
C GLN A 102 4.42 -15.38 10.14
N LYS A 103 3.11 -15.58 10.38
CA LYS A 103 2.44 -16.87 10.10
C LYS A 103 2.48 -17.17 8.61
N LEU A 104 2.22 -16.18 7.76
CA LEU A 104 2.28 -16.33 6.30
C LEU A 104 3.70 -16.70 5.84
N ILE A 105 4.73 -16.08 6.42
CA ILE A 105 6.13 -16.37 6.11
C ILE A 105 6.53 -17.78 6.63
N ASP A 106 6.31 -18.08 7.91
CA ASP A 106 6.68 -19.34 8.55
C ASP A 106 6.03 -20.55 7.86
N GLU A 107 4.79 -20.38 7.39
CA GLU A 107 4.02 -21.42 6.69
C GLU A 107 4.19 -21.39 5.17
N LYS A 108 5.04 -20.50 4.63
CA LYS A 108 5.32 -20.35 3.18
C LYS A 108 4.07 -20.10 2.33
N LEU A 109 3.16 -19.27 2.84
CA LEU A 109 1.87 -18.98 2.21
C LEU A 109 1.89 -17.74 1.29
N VAL A 110 2.98 -16.98 1.34
CA VAL A 110 3.29 -15.90 0.39
C VAL A 110 4.36 -16.34 -0.60
N ALA A 111 4.20 -15.96 -1.86
CA ALA A 111 5.17 -16.29 -2.90
C ALA A 111 6.43 -15.43 -2.70
N PRO A 112 7.64 -16.01 -2.74
CA PRO A 112 8.90 -15.27 -2.58
C PRO A 112 9.28 -14.56 -3.89
N ILE A 113 8.41 -13.67 -4.37
CA ILE A 113 8.53 -12.94 -5.63
C ILE A 113 8.45 -11.45 -5.32
N TYR A 114 9.41 -10.67 -5.84
CA TYR A 114 9.37 -9.22 -5.76
C TYR A 114 8.27 -8.66 -6.66
N GLY A 115 7.51 -7.69 -6.15
CA GLY A 115 6.53 -6.95 -6.93
C GLY A 115 7.14 -6.30 -8.17
N TRP A 116 6.32 -6.03 -9.18
CA TRP A 116 6.70 -5.35 -10.42
C TRP A 116 7.67 -6.10 -11.34
N THR A 117 7.98 -7.36 -11.04
CA THR A 117 8.73 -8.25 -11.92
C THR A 117 7.82 -8.97 -12.91
N ASP A 118 8.39 -9.51 -13.99
CA ASP A 118 7.65 -10.32 -14.97
C ASP A 118 6.97 -11.54 -14.32
N ASP A 119 7.64 -12.20 -13.37
CA ASP A 119 7.09 -13.34 -12.63
C ASP A 119 5.91 -12.93 -11.74
N TRP A 120 5.95 -11.73 -11.16
CA TRP A 120 4.83 -11.18 -10.39
C TRP A 120 3.61 -10.93 -11.26
N TYR A 121 3.78 -10.26 -12.40
CA TYR A 121 2.68 -10.05 -13.35
C TYR A 121 2.15 -11.37 -13.91
N LYS A 122 3.03 -12.32 -14.23
CA LYS A 122 2.63 -13.66 -14.64
C LYS A 122 1.77 -14.34 -13.57
N GLY A 123 2.18 -14.28 -12.30
CA GLY A 123 1.43 -14.91 -11.22
C GLY A 123 0.07 -14.27 -10.94
N LEU A 124 -0.04 -12.94 -11.09
CA LEU A 124 -1.34 -12.25 -11.06
C LEU A 124 -2.23 -12.64 -12.26
N GLY A 125 -1.62 -12.82 -13.43
CA GLY A 125 -2.32 -13.16 -14.67
C GLY A 125 -2.81 -14.61 -14.74
N ASP A 126 -2.05 -15.56 -14.21
CA ASP A 126 -2.40 -16.99 -14.21
C ASP A 126 -3.12 -17.46 -12.94
N GLY A 127 -3.19 -16.61 -11.90
CA GLY A 127 -3.88 -16.87 -10.65
C GLY A 127 -3.07 -17.66 -9.63
N THR A 128 -1.77 -17.88 -9.84
CA THR A 128 -0.87 -18.41 -8.81
C THR A 128 -0.62 -17.41 -7.68
N ILE A 129 -0.86 -16.11 -7.93
CA ILE A 129 -1.00 -15.07 -6.89
C ILE A 129 -2.49 -14.70 -6.82
N ALA A 130 -3.15 -15.08 -5.72
CA ALA A 130 -4.61 -15.01 -5.63
C ALA A 130 -5.16 -13.64 -5.22
N THR A 131 -4.37 -12.82 -4.53
CA THR A 131 -4.75 -11.49 -4.06
C THR A 131 -3.59 -10.50 -4.09
N LEU A 132 -3.92 -9.21 -3.99
CA LEU A 132 -2.98 -8.11 -3.87
C LEU A 132 -3.59 -7.02 -2.96
N PRO A 133 -3.09 -6.86 -1.71
CA PRO A 133 -3.37 -5.66 -0.93
C PRO A 133 -2.54 -4.49 -1.49
N SER A 134 -3.18 -3.46 -2.04
CA SER A 134 -2.48 -2.33 -2.67
C SER A 134 -3.37 -1.09 -2.77
N GLY A 135 -2.78 0.03 -3.20
CA GLY A 135 -3.48 1.30 -3.39
C GLY A 135 -4.43 1.29 -4.60
N ALA A 136 -5.44 2.17 -4.54
CA ALA A 136 -6.50 2.29 -5.54
C ALA A 136 -6.04 2.71 -6.96
N TRP A 137 -4.75 2.99 -7.15
CA TRP A 137 -4.11 3.22 -8.46
C TRP A 137 -3.80 1.92 -9.23
N MET A 138 -3.86 0.74 -8.59
CA MET A 138 -3.60 -0.55 -9.25
C MET A 138 -4.50 -0.91 -10.44
N PRO A 139 -5.78 -0.50 -10.56
CA PRO A 139 -6.64 -0.90 -11.68
C PRO A 139 -6.04 -0.61 -13.07
N ALA A 140 -5.35 0.53 -13.24
CA ALA A 140 -4.67 0.87 -14.49
C ALA A 140 -3.54 -0.13 -14.82
N ASN A 141 -2.79 -0.57 -13.79
CA ASN A 141 -1.71 -1.55 -13.93
C ASN A 141 -2.24 -2.96 -14.22
N PHE A 142 -3.42 -3.32 -13.70
CA PHE A 142 -4.09 -4.56 -14.05
C PHE A 142 -4.43 -4.61 -15.55
N VAL A 143 -5.01 -3.54 -16.09
CA VAL A 143 -5.41 -3.44 -17.50
C VAL A 143 -4.21 -3.61 -18.43
N THR A 144 -3.07 -3.00 -18.12
CA THR A 144 -1.88 -3.01 -18.98
C THR A 144 -0.96 -4.20 -18.73
N GLY A 145 -0.71 -4.56 -17.47
CA GLY A 145 0.26 -5.59 -17.08
C GLY A 145 -0.29 -7.02 -17.08
N VAL A 146 -1.59 -7.20 -16.85
CA VAL A 146 -2.25 -8.52 -16.80
C VAL A 146 -3.56 -8.57 -17.60
N PRO A 147 -3.56 -8.18 -18.88
CA PRO A 147 -4.79 -8.05 -19.68
C PRO A 147 -5.56 -9.37 -19.82
N LYS A 148 -4.87 -10.52 -19.78
CA LYS A 148 -5.49 -11.85 -19.93
C LYS A 148 -6.37 -12.27 -18.75
N ALA A 149 -6.22 -11.63 -17.59
CA ALA A 149 -7.04 -11.89 -16.40
C ALA A 149 -8.20 -10.89 -16.24
N SER A 150 -8.47 -10.08 -17.29
CA SER A 150 -9.65 -9.22 -17.33
C SER A 150 -10.93 -10.02 -17.10
N GLY A 151 -11.77 -9.57 -16.17
CA GLY A 151 -12.99 -10.25 -15.75
C GLY A 151 -12.79 -11.25 -14.60
N ASP A 152 -11.57 -11.71 -14.32
CA ASP A 152 -11.27 -12.67 -13.25
C ASP A 152 -11.09 -11.98 -11.88
N TRP A 153 -10.69 -10.71 -11.85
CA TRP A 153 -10.38 -9.96 -10.62
C TRP A 153 -11.55 -9.12 -10.09
N ARG A 154 -11.58 -8.85 -8.80
CA ARG A 154 -12.50 -7.92 -8.12
C ARG A 154 -11.75 -7.14 -7.04
N ALA A 155 -12.34 -6.05 -6.58
CA ALA A 155 -11.89 -5.33 -5.40
C ALA A 155 -12.80 -5.63 -4.19
N ALA A 156 -12.24 -5.61 -2.99
CA ALA A 156 -12.92 -5.69 -1.71
C ALA A 156 -12.29 -4.66 -0.74
N PRO A 157 -12.99 -4.28 0.35
CA PRO A 157 -12.34 -3.55 1.45
C PRO A 157 -11.09 -4.30 1.92
N LEU A 158 -10.07 -3.56 2.35
CA LEU A 158 -8.90 -4.16 2.95
C LEU A 158 -9.32 -4.96 4.20
N PRO A 159 -8.79 -6.17 4.46
CA PRO A 159 -9.15 -6.91 5.65
C PRO A 159 -8.87 -6.10 6.91
N ALA A 160 -9.77 -6.17 7.88
CA ALA A 160 -9.63 -5.46 9.13
C ALA A 160 -8.73 -6.23 10.11
N TRP A 161 -7.94 -5.49 10.88
CA TRP A 161 -7.15 -6.07 11.98
C TRP A 161 -8.02 -6.47 13.18
N THR A 162 -9.18 -5.85 13.33
CA THR A 162 -10.20 -6.17 14.32
C THR A 162 -11.53 -6.28 13.60
N LYS A 163 -12.29 -7.34 13.84
CA LYS A 163 -13.58 -7.54 13.16
C LYS A 163 -14.50 -6.33 13.33
N GLY A 164 -15.00 -5.79 12.22
CA GLY A 164 -15.91 -4.64 12.21
C GLY A 164 -15.21 -3.27 12.17
N ASP A 165 -13.89 -3.22 12.34
CA ASP A 165 -13.11 -2.02 12.12
C ASP A 165 -13.07 -1.66 10.62
N LYS A 166 -12.96 -0.37 10.34
CA LYS A 166 -12.91 0.21 8.99
C LYS A 166 -11.59 0.88 8.67
N ALA A 167 -10.67 0.95 9.64
CA ALA A 167 -9.37 1.59 9.46
C ALA A 167 -8.67 1.10 8.18
N SER A 168 -8.26 2.07 7.37
CA SER A 168 -7.47 1.90 6.16
C SER A 168 -6.14 2.64 6.29
N ALA A 169 -5.31 2.52 5.26
CA ALA A 169 -4.04 3.23 5.10
C ALA A 169 -3.88 3.64 3.63
N GLU A 170 -2.84 4.42 3.36
CA GLU A 170 -2.40 4.66 1.98
C GLU A 170 -1.17 3.83 1.63
N ASN A 171 -1.10 3.40 0.37
CA ASN A 171 0.07 2.84 -0.26
C ASN A 171 0.29 3.56 -1.60
N GLY A 172 1.44 4.19 -1.78
CA GLY A 172 1.70 5.05 -2.94
C GLY A 172 1.07 6.43 -2.77
N GLY A 173 0.50 6.97 -3.84
CA GLY A 173 0.11 8.38 -3.95
C GLY A 173 1.30 9.25 -4.33
N SER A 174 1.05 10.28 -5.13
CA SER A 174 2.08 11.19 -5.60
C SER A 174 1.66 12.65 -5.48
N SER A 175 2.63 13.54 -5.53
CA SER A 175 2.42 14.99 -5.54
C SER A 175 3.36 15.65 -6.53
N LEU A 176 2.94 16.77 -7.10
CA LEU A 176 3.84 17.63 -7.85
C LEU A 176 4.38 18.74 -6.94
N THR A 177 5.69 18.94 -7.01
CA THR A 177 6.44 19.93 -6.22
C THR A 177 7.18 20.89 -7.14
N VAL A 178 7.35 22.14 -6.75
CA VAL A 178 8.23 23.09 -7.45
C VAL A 178 9.63 23.01 -6.83
N PRO A 179 10.68 22.64 -7.58
CA PRO A 179 12.04 22.63 -7.06
C PRO A 179 12.46 24.02 -6.59
N GLU A 180 13.18 24.10 -5.47
CA GLU A 180 13.66 25.38 -4.92
C GLU A 180 14.52 26.17 -5.92
N LEU A 181 15.32 25.46 -6.72
CA LEU A 181 16.20 26.03 -7.73
C LEU A 181 15.49 26.33 -9.07
N ALA A 182 14.16 26.17 -9.16
CA ALA A 182 13.42 26.50 -10.37
C ALA A 182 13.61 27.98 -10.75
N LYS A 183 13.91 28.22 -12.03
CA LYS A 183 14.15 29.56 -12.59
C LYS A 183 12.85 30.36 -12.79
N ASN A 184 11.75 29.67 -13.11
CA ASN A 184 10.44 30.26 -13.35
C ASN A 184 9.43 29.67 -12.34
N LYS A 185 9.49 30.11 -11.08
CA LYS A 185 8.71 29.50 -9.99
C LYS A 185 7.21 29.70 -10.18
N GLU A 186 6.81 30.86 -10.67
CA GLU A 186 5.42 31.23 -10.92
C GLU A 186 4.81 30.36 -12.02
N LEU A 187 5.53 30.17 -13.14
CA LEU A 187 5.08 29.30 -14.22
C LEU A 187 5.04 27.83 -13.80
N ALA A 188 6.04 27.38 -13.05
CA ALA A 188 6.06 26.02 -12.51
C ALA A 188 4.89 25.79 -11.55
N TYR A 189 4.59 26.76 -10.68
CA TYR A 189 3.46 26.70 -9.78
C TYR A 189 2.13 26.71 -10.55
N ALA A 190 1.96 27.57 -11.56
CA ALA A 190 0.76 27.61 -12.39
C ALA A 190 0.48 26.24 -13.06
N PHE A 191 1.52 25.53 -13.50
CA PHE A 191 1.37 24.17 -14.00
C PHE A 191 0.97 23.18 -12.90
N VAL A 192 1.63 23.23 -11.73
CA VAL A 192 1.30 22.38 -10.57
C VAL A 192 -0.15 22.59 -10.11
N GLU A 193 -0.63 23.82 -10.11
CA GLU A 193 -2.03 24.18 -9.80
C GLU A 193 -2.98 23.63 -10.87
N TYR A 194 -2.71 23.89 -12.16
CA TYR A 194 -3.52 23.37 -13.26
C TYR A 194 -3.68 21.85 -13.21
N ALA A 195 -2.57 21.13 -12.98
CA ALA A 195 -2.55 19.68 -12.99
C ALA A 195 -3.28 19.02 -11.81
N ASN A 196 -3.27 19.67 -10.63
CA ASN A 196 -3.73 19.06 -9.38
C ASN A 196 -4.99 19.69 -8.77
N ALA A 197 -5.33 20.92 -9.15
CA ALA A 197 -6.49 21.65 -8.63
C ALA A 197 -7.33 22.35 -9.73
N GLY A 198 -6.85 22.32 -10.99
CA GLY A 198 -7.57 22.86 -12.16
C GLY A 198 -8.07 21.78 -13.12
N ASP A 199 -8.33 22.17 -14.36
CA ASP A 199 -8.92 21.30 -15.39
C ASP A 199 -8.07 20.06 -15.74
N GLY A 200 -6.78 20.06 -15.38
CA GLY A 200 -5.89 18.90 -15.56
C GLY A 200 -6.33 17.67 -14.76
N VAL A 201 -6.99 17.87 -13.61
CA VAL A 201 -7.49 16.79 -12.74
C VAL A 201 -8.43 15.86 -13.50
N GLN A 202 -9.41 16.43 -14.22
CA GLN A 202 -10.42 15.66 -14.94
C GLN A 202 -9.81 14.87 -16.10
N THR A 203 -8.78 15.41 -16.75
CA THR A 203 -8.06 14.71 -17.84
C THR A 203 -7.39 13.44 -17.31
N ARG A 204 -6.68 13.56 -16.18
CA ARG A 204 -6.01 12.45 -15.50
C ARG A 204 -6.99 11.37 -15.05
N ILE A 205 -8.12 11.76 -14.43
CA ILE A 205 -9.14 10.81 -13.95
C ILE A 205 -9.77 10.03 -15.11
N LYS A 206 -10.07 10.70 -16.23
CA LYS A 206 -10.56 10.03 -17.45
C LYS A 206 -9.59 9.00 -18.02
N GLN A 207 -8.29 9.15 -17.74
CA GLN A 207 -7.25 8.19 -18.12
C GLN A 207 -7.01 7.09 -17.09
N GLY A 208 -7.83 7.03 -16.03
CA GLY A 208 -7.83 5.93 -15.06
C GLY A 208 -7.01 6.16 -13.81
N ALA A 209 -6.47 7.36 -13.60
CA ALA A 209 -5.79 7.69 -12.35
C ALA A 209 -6.78 7.98 -11.22
N PHE A 210 -6.43 7.55 -10.02
CA PHE A 210 -7.24 7.73 -8.83
C PHE A 210 -7.18 9.20 -8.34
N PRO A 211 -8.30 9.85 -7.99
CA PRO A 211 -8.29 11.25 -7.53
C PRO A 211 -7.65 11.42 -6.15
N ALA A 212 -7.11 12.60 -5.86
CA ALA A 212 -6.60 12.99 -4.54
C ALA A 212 -7.49 14.01 -3.81
N THR A 213 -8.68 14.28 -4.36
CA THR A 213 -9.53 15.41 -3.99
C THR A 213 -10.87 14.89 -3.48
N THR A 214 -11.38 15.49 -2.40
CA THR A 214 -12.64 15.07 -1.77
C THR A 214 -13.84 15.23 -2.69
N ALA A 215 -13.86 16.28 -3.52
CA ALA A 215 -14.94 16.54 -4.45
C ALA A 215 -15.10 15.40 -5.47
N GLU A 216 -14.01 14.91 -6.05
CA GLU A 216 -14.08 13.77 -6.98
C GLU A 216 -14.37 12.45 -6.27
N LEU A 217 -13.81 12.23 -5.07
CA LEU A 217 -14.11 11.02 -4.30
C LEU A 217 -15.59 10.91 -3.90
N GLN A 218 -16.27 12.04 -3.69
CA GLN A 218 -17.69 12.12 -3.38
C GLN A 218 -18.60 12.17 -4.63
N SER A 219 -18.01 12.29 -5.83
CA SER A 219 -18.78 12.35 -7.07
C SER A 219 -19.48 11.02 -7.36
N THR A 220 -20.78 11.09 -7.62
CA THR A 220 -21.57 9.93 -8.04
C THR A 220 -21.10 9.36 -9.37
N GLU A 221 -20.63 10.20 -10.30
CA GLU A 221 -20.07 9.76 -11.58
C GLU A 221 -18.80 8.91 -11.37
N PHE A 222 -17.89 9.40 -10.54
CA PHE A 222 -16.68 8.67 -10.19
C PHE A 222 -17.02 7.35 -9.49
N GLN A 223 -17.85 7.38 -8.44
CA GLN A 223 -18.21 6.19 -7.67
C GLN A 223 -18.95 5.13 -8.48
N ASN A 224 -19.82 5.52 -9.42
CA ASN A 224 -20.59 4.60 -10.27
C ASN A 224 -19.80 4.13 -11.51
N THR A 225 -18.52 4.50 -11.65
CA THR A 225 -17.68 4.00 -12.73
C THR A 225 -17.56 2.47 -12.64
N LYS A 226 -17.97 1.79 -13.72
CA LYS A 226 -17.87 0.34 -13.84
C LYS A 226 -16.54 -0.03 -14.47
N PHE A 227 -15.81 -0.93 -13.81
CA PHE A 227 -14.54 -1.44 -14.30
C PHE A 227 -14.75 -2.76 -15.04
N ASP A 228 -14.61 -2.75 -16.37
CA ASP A 228 -14.71 -3.97 -17.18
C ASP A 228 -13.71 -5.03 -16.75
N TYR A 229 -12.48 -4.61 -16.41
CA TYR A 229 -11.45 -5.50 -15.87
C TYR A 229 -11.92 -6.22 -14.59
N PHE A 230 -12.73 -5.55 -13.78
CA PHE A 230 -13.34 -6.14 -12.59
C PHE A 230 -14.76 -6.68 -12.84
N GLY A 231 -15.06 -7.09 -14.08
CA GLY A 231 -16.34 -7.66 -14.46
C GLY A 231 -17.53 -6.74 -14.22
N GLY A 232 -17.35 -5.44 -14.46
CA GLY A 232 -18.38 -4.40 -14.32
C GLY A 232 -18.59 -3.92 -12.88
N GLN A 233 -17.70 -4.27 -11.95
CA GLN A 233 -17.77 -3.81 -10.56
C GLN A 233 -17.57 -2.29 -10.46
N GLU A 234 -18.37 -1.64 -9.63
CA GLU A 234 -18.23 -0.23 -9.24
C GLU A 234 -17.19 -0.09 -8.11
N ALA A 235 -15.94 -0.43 -8.40
CA ALA A 235 -14.87 -0.53 -7.41
C ALA A 235 -14.53 0.81 -6.73
N ASN A 236 -14.81 1.94 -7.39
CA ASN A 236 -14.59 3.27 -6.83
C ASN A 236 -15.38 3.55 -5.55
N LYS A 237 -16.51 2.85 -5.32
CA LYS A 237 -17.23 2.94 -4.03
C LYS A 237 -16.40 2.41 -2.87
N ILE A 238 -15.68 1.31 -3.09
CA ILE A 238 -14.79 0.69 -2.09
C ILE A 238 -13.60 1.61 -1.84
N PHE A 239 -13.02 2.17 -2.91
CA PHE A 239 -11.86 3.05 -2.79
C PHE A 239 -12.21 4.38 -2.11
N ALA A 240 -13.39 4.95 -2.40
CA ALA A 240 -13.88 6.16 -1.73
C ALA A 240 -14.16 5.91 -0.24
N ASP A 241 -14.76 4.77 0.12
CA ASP A 241 -14.94 4.38 1.53
C ASP A 241 -13.57 4.17 2.22
N SER A 242 -12.63 3.50 1.56
CA SER A 242 -11.27 3.33 2.07
C SER A 242 -10.57 4.67 2.30
N ALA A 243 -10.66 5.62 1.35
CA ALA A 243 -10.10 6.97 1.48
C ALA A 243 -10.69 7.72 2.67
N ALA A 244 -11.99 7.59 2.92
CA ALA A 244 -12.68 8.21 4.05
C ALA A 244 -12.30 7.61 5.42
N ASN A 245 -11.69 6.42 5.43
CA ASN A 245 -11.28 5.71 6.65
C ASN A 245 -9.74 5.53 6.75
N VAL A 246 -8.95 6.25 5.96
CA VAL A 246 -7.49 6.31 6.15
C VAL A 246 -7.23 6.85 7.56
N ALA A 247 -6.51 6.08 8.38
CA ALA A 247 -6.22 6.49 9.75
C ALA A 247 -5.36 7.77 9.74
N ASP A 248 -5.73 8.73 10.56
CA ASP A 248 -5.04 10.01 10.72
C ASP A 248 -3.69 9.87 11.46
N ASP A 249 -3.00 11.00 11.70
CA ASP A 249 -1.81 11.07 12.55
C ASP A 249 -0.64 10.15 12.15
N TRP A 250 -0.52 9.83 10.86
CA TRP A 250 0.63 9.11 10.32
C TRP A 250 1.77 10.07 9.95
N SER A 251 3.01 9.62 10.12
CA SER A 251 4.21 10.37 9.74
C SER A 251 5.19 9.46 9.00
N TYR A 252 5.93 10.05 8.07
CA TYR A 252 7.09 9.41 7.45
C TYR A 252 8.37 9.99 8.03
N LEU A 253 9.47 9.25 7.94
CA LEU A 253 10.78 9.78 8.30
C LEU A 253 11.21 10.89 7.32
N PRO A 254 11.92 11.94 7.76
CA PRO A 254 12.52 12.93 6.86
C PRO A 254 13.58 12.30 5.93
N PHE A 255 14.04 11.09 6.26
CA PHE A 255 14.94 10.25 5.48
C PHE A 255 14.29 8.91 5.07
N GLN A 256 12.98 8.90 4.82
CA GLN A 256 12.24 7.69 4.45
C GLN A 256 12.83 6.96 3.23
N GLN A 257 13.39 7.69 2.26
CA GLN A 257 14.05 7.07 1.10
C GLN A 257 15.24 6.20 1.51
N TYR A 258 16.07 6.67 2.45
CA TYR A 258 17.15 5.87 3.01
C TYR A 258 16.61 4.67 3.78
N ALA A 259 15.62 4.88 4.66
CA ALA A 259 15.01 3.78 5.41
C ALA A 259 14.48 2.69 4.45
N ASN A 260 13.77 3.06 3.40
CA ASN A 260 13.28 2.11 2.40
C ASN A 260 14.40 1.40 1.63
N SER A 261 15.51 2.07 1.33
CA SER A 261 16.61 1.46 0.57
C SER A 261 17.34 0.36 1.33
N ILE A 262 17.36 0.42 2.67
CA ILE A 262 17.97 -0.60 3.54
C ILE A 262 16.97 -1.68 4.00
N PHE A 263 15.72 -1.63 3.54
CA PHE A 263 14.67 -2.54 4.02
C PHE A 263 15.02 -4.01 3.75
N ASN A 264 15.52 -4.33 2.55
CA ASN A 264 15.87 -5.72 2.20
C ASN A 264 17.09 -6.24 2.97
N ASP A 265 18.05 -5.37 3.30
CA ASP A 265 19.22 -5.72 4.13
C ASP A 265 18.86 -5.95 5.61
N THR A 266 17.68 -5.49 6.03
CA THR A 266 17.17 -5.58 7.39
C THR A 266 15.94 -6.50 7.45
N VAL A 267 14.75 -5.98 7.19
CA VAL A 267 13.46 -6.69 7.23
C VAL A 267 13.41 -7.84 6.23
N GLY A 268 14.00 -7.67 5.04
CA GLY A 268 14.08 -8.71 4.01
C GLY A 268 14.67 -10.04 4.50
N LYS A 269 15.53 -10.01 5.53
CA LYS A 269 16.08 -11.22 6.16
C LYS A 269 15.00 -12.13 6.75
N ALA A 270 13.86 -11.60 7.17
CA ALA A 270 12.76 -12.41 7.70
C ALA A 270 12.16 -13.34 6.63
N TYR A 271 12.26 -12.98 5.35
CA TYR A 271 11.71 -13.76 4.24
C TYR A 271 12.64 -14.88 3.77
N ILE A 272 13.94 -14.78 4.04
CA ILE A 272 14.97 -15.68 3.49
C ILE A 272 15.75 -16.45 4.57
N SER A 273 15.50 -16.17 5.86
CA SER A 273 16.24 -16.77 6.98
C SER A 273 15.31 -17.13 8.14
N LYS A 274 15.88 -17.46 9.31
CA LYS A 274 15.12 -17.76 10.53
C LYS A 274 14.84 -16.52 11.40
N THR A 275 15.31 -15.34 10.99
CA THR A 275 15.07 -14.08 11.70
C THR A 275 13.58 -13.81 11.77
N LYS A 276 13.06 -13.49 12.96
CA LYS A 276 11.66 -13.12 13.11
C LYS A 276 11.43 -11.70 12.60
N LEU A 277 10.25 -11.46 12.04
CA LEU A 277 9.89 -10.18 11.42
C LEU A 277 9.95 -9.03 12.43
N ALA A 278 9.59 -9.27 13.70
CA ALA A 278 9.76 -8.30 14.78
C ALA A 278 11.23 -7.92 15.02
N ASP A 279 12.14 -8.90 15.06
CA ASP A 279 13.58 -8.64 15.20
C ASP A 279 14.15 -7.93 13.96
N ALA A 280 13.61 -8.24 12.79
CA ALA A 280 13.99 -7.62 11.53
C ALA A 280 13.51 -6.15 11.45
N LEU A 281 12.29 -5.84 11.93
CA LEU A 281 11.81 -4.47 12.11
C LEU A 281 12.69 -3.71 13.12
N LYS A 282 13.11 -4.36 14.22
CA LYS A 282 14.05 -3.75 15.16
C LYS A 282 15.40 -3.44 14.51
N SER A 283 15.89 -4.32 13.63
CA SER A 283 17.11 -4.05 12.85
C SER A 283 16.95 -2.85 11.91
N TRP A 284 15.77 -2.70 11.30
CA TRP A 284 15.44 -1.55 10.45
C TRP A 284 15.37 -0.24 11.23
N GLN A 285 14.76 -0.28 12.43
CA GLN A 285 14.75 0.81 13.39
C GLN A 285 16.18 1.23 13.76
N ASP A 286 17.02 0.30 14.20
CA ASP A 286 18.37 0.62 14.69
C ASP A 286 19.25 1.22 13.59
N ALA A 287 19.16 0.71 12.36
CA ALA A 287 19.85 1.28 11.20
C ALA A 287 19.33 2.69 10.85
N SER A 288 18.02 2.91 10.92
CA SER A 288 17.40 4.22 10.68
C SER A 288 17.77 5.24 11.77
N VAL A 289 17.81 4.82 13.04
CA VAL A 289 18.25 5.65 14.17
C VAL A 289 19.71 6.07 13.99
N LYS A 290 20.58 5.11 13.64
CA LYS A 290 21.99 5.38 13.37
C LYS A 290 22.13 6.41 12.25
N TYR A 291 21.48 6.19 11.12
CA TYR A 291 21.55 7.10 9.98
C TYR A 291 21.02 8.50 10.32
N GLY A 292 19.86 8.60 10.99
CA GLY A 292 19.32 9.89 11.39
C GLY A 292 20.28 10.70 12.27
N LYS A 293 20.97 10.04 13.22
CA LYS A 293 22.03 10.66 14.03
C LYS A 293 23.22 11.12 13.18
N GLU A 294 23.64 10.32 12.22
CA GLU A 294 24.71 10.67 11.27
C GLU A 294 24.34 11.86 10.36
N GLN A 295 23.04 12.04 10.05
CA GLN A 295 22.52 13.18 9.30
C GLN A 295 22.24 14.42 10.18
N GLY A 296 22.51 14.35 11.49
CA GLY A 296 22.36 15.49 12.41
C GLY A 296 20.98 15.63 13.07
N PHE A 297 20.09 14.64 12.93
CA PHE A 297 18.84 14.59 13.68
C PHE A 297 19.07 14.18 15.13
N THR A 298 18.24 14.68 16.04
CA THR A 298 18.12 14.14 17.39
C THR A 298 17.16 12.96 17.34
N VAL A 299 17.68 11.73 17.40
CA VAL A 299 16.88 10.52 17.26
C VAL A 299 16.82 9.71 18.55
N GLU A 300 15.59 9.40 18.99
CA GLU A 300 15.26 8.55 20.15
C GLU A 300 14.60 7.23 19.74
#